data_AF-A0A7C7YAC4-F1
#
_entry.id   AF-A0A7C7YAC4-F1
#
_cell.length_a   1.000
_cell.length_b   1.000
_cell.length_c   1.000
_cell.angle_alpha   90.00
_cell.angle_beta   90.00
_cell.angle_gamma   90.00
#
_symmetry.space_group_name_H-M   'P 1'
#
loop_
_entity.id
_entity.type
_entity.pdbx_description
1 polymer ?
#
loop_
_entity_poly.entity_id
_entity_poly.type
_entity_poly.pdbx_seq_one_letter_code
_entity_poly.pdbx_strand_id
1 'polypeptide(L)' 'MIRGSCLCGVVRFEVAAGVLDEAPGLSPDRHILVDFKAPWHEMTDGFEQATKRELIRMRISEMKRRKESE' A
#
# COMPACT_ATOMS: atom_id res chain seq x y z
N MET A 1 -2.01 3.45 -2.22
CA MET A 1 -2.16 2.47 -3.33
C MET A 1 -3.65 2.26 -3.56
N ILE A 2 -4.09 2.20 -4.82
CA ILE A 2 -5.49 1.88 -5.16
C ILE A 2 -5.60 0.37 -5.31
N ARG A 3 -6.55 -0.24 -4.61
CA ARG A 3 -6.77 -1.69 -4.63
C ARG A 3 -8.06 -2.02 -5.39
N GLY A 4 -8.03 -3.08 -6.18
CA GLY A 4 -9.20 -3.53 -6.93
C GLY A 4 -9.14 -5.01 -7.33
N SER A 5 -10.20 -5.46 -7.98
CA SER A 5 -10.31 -6.82 -8.53
C SER A 5 -11.03 -6.82 -9.88
N CYS A 6 -10.84 -7.90 -10.67
CA CYS A 6 -11.72 -8.16 -11.82
C CYS A 6 -13.17 -8.38 -11.36
N LEU A 7 -14.11 -8.23 -12.29
CA LEU A 7 -15.52 -8.60 -12.08
C LEU A 7 -15.70 -10.07 -11.69
N CYS A 8 -14.78 -10.93 -12.16
CA CYS A 8 -14.72 -12.34 -11.82
C CYS A 8 -14.23 -12.63 -10.39
N GLY A 9 -13.71 -11.64 -9.65
CA GLY A 9 -13.09 -11.80 -8.34
C GLY A 9 -11.74 -12.53 -8.32
N VAL A 10 -11.34 -13.21 -9.40
CA VAL A 10 -10.11 -14.03 -9.48
C VAL A 10 -8.84 -13.17 -9.45
N VAL A 11 -8.78 -12.13 -10.28
CA VAL A 11 -7.63 -11.23 -10.39
C VAL A 11 -7.80 -10.10 -9.40
N ARG A 12 -6.74 -9.81 -8.65
CA ARG A 12 -6.65 -8.67 -7.74
C ARG A 12 -5.41 -7.86 -8.10
N PHE A 13 -5.51 -6.54 -8.00
CA PHE A 13 -4.44 -5.64 -8.40
C PHE A 13 -4.28 -4.49 -7.41
N GLU A 14 -3.06 -3.97 -7.35
CA GLU A 14 -2.74 -2.71 -6.67
C GLU A 14 -2.10 -1.77 -7.69
N VAL A 15 -2.56 -0.53 -7.75
CA VAL A 15 -2.03 0.52 -8.64
C VAL A 15 -1.47 1.66 -7.79
N ALA A 16 -0.28 2.14 -8.14
CA ALA A 16 0.28 3.34 -7.53
C ALA A 16 -0.51 4.57 -7.97
N ALA A 17 -0.99 5.37 -7.03
CA ALA A 17 -1.86 6.52 -7.36
C ALA A 17 -1.16 7.57 -8.24
N GLY A 18 0.17 7.68 -8.16
CA GLY A 18 0.96 8.63 -8.96
C GLY A 18 1.08 8.27 -10.45
N VAL A 19 0.50 7.16 -10.91
CA VAL A 19 0.46 6.81 -12.34
C VAL A 19 -0.85 7.24 -13.01
N LEU A 20 -1.76 7.86 -12.27
CA LEU A 20 -3.03 8.36 -12.80
C LEU A 20 -2.85 9.77 -13.35
N ASP A 21 -3.53 10.06 -14.46
CA ASP A 21 -3.56 11.39 -15.06
C ASP A 21 -4.39 12.39 -14.23
N GLU A 22 -5.43 11.89 -13.56
CA GLU A 22 -6.33 12.67 -12.73
C GLU A 22 -6.08 12.44 -11.23
N ALA A 23 -6.48 13.41 -10.42
CA ALA A 23 -6.35 13.31 -8.97
C ALA A 23 -7.17 12.12 -8.45
N PRO A 24 -6.56 11.21 -7.66
CA PRO A 24 -7.22 9.98 -7.21
C PRO A 24 -8.36 10.22 -6.19
N GLY A 25 -8.55 11.45 -5.70
CA GLY A 25 -9.52 11.76 -4.65
C GLY A 25 -9.21 11.09 -3.29
N LEU A 26 -7.97 10.60 -3.11
CA LEU A 26 -7.52 9.86 -1.94
C LEU A 26 -6.27 10.54 -1.34
N SER A 27 -6.22 10.63 -0.02
CA SER A 27 -5.03 11.08 0.70
C SER A 27 -4.11 9.90 1.04
N PRO A 28 -2.78 10.10 1.10
CA PRO A 28 -1.87 9.10 1.65
C PRO A 28 -2.26 8.70 3.08
N ASP A 29 -2.14 7.43 3.40
CA ASP A 29 -2.40 6.88 4.74
C ASP A 29 -1.12 6.44 5.46
N ARG A 30 -0.03 6.24 4.71
CA ARG A 30 1.26 5.75 5.21
C ARG A 30 2.40 6.05 4.23
N HIS A 31 3.61 6.15 4.77
CA HIS A 31 4.85 6.06 4.01
C HIS A 31 5.27 4.60 3.90
N ILE A 32 5.45 4.11 2.67
CA ILE A 32 5.93 2.75 2.42
C ILE A 32 7.38 2.78 1.93
N LEU A 33 8.12 1.71 2.21
CA LEU A 33 9.52 1.54 1.80
C LEU A 33 10.45 2.59 2.42
N VAL A 34 10.18 2.97 3.68
CA VAL A 34 10.95 4.01 4.39
C VAL A 34 12.41 3.62 4.64
N ASP A 35 12.74 2.34 4.52
CA ASP A 35 14.09 1.79 4.54
C ASP A 35 14.94 2.18 3.31
N PHE A 36 14.31 2.72 2.26
CA PHE A 36 14.96 3.15 1.02
C PHE A 36 15.01 4.68 0.84
N LYS A 37 14.53 5.45 1.81
CA LYS A 37 14.65 6.93 1.78
C LYS A 37 16.11 7.34 2.04
N ALA A 38 16.49 8.52 1.59
CA ALA A 38 17.79 9.07 1.94
C ALA A 38 17.91 9.32 3.46
N PRO A 39 19.08 9.09 4.09
CA PRO A 39 19.25 9.24 5.54
C PRO A 39 18.90 10.64 6.07
N TRP A 40 19.14 11.68 5.27
CA TRP A 40 18.86 13.08 5.60
C TRP A 40 17.40 13.52 5.39
N HIS A 41 16.55 12.68 4.80
CA HIS A 41 15.16 13.04 4.54
C HIS A 41 14.28 12.65 5.73
N GLU A 42 13.74 13.64 6.44
CA GLU A 42 12.79 13.42 7.55
C GLU A 42 11.35 13.50 7.05
N MET A 43 10.50 12.57 7.48
CA MET A 43 9.05 12.59 7.19
C MET A 43 8.33 13.33 8.32
N THR A 44 7.63 14.41 8.00
CA THR A 44 7.08 15.36 8.99
C THR A 44 5.55 15.40 9.06
N ASP A 45 4.87 14.63 8.21
CA ASP A 45 3.40 14.62 8.10
C ASP A 45 2.71 13.67 9.11
N GLY A 46 3.49 12.90 9.87
CA GLY A 46 2.98 12.03 10.92
C GLY A 46 2.30 10.75 10.42
N PHE A 47 2.37 10.45 9.13
CA PHE A 47 1.82 9.19 8.61
C PHE A 47 2.62 7.98 9.10
N GLU A 48 1.94 6.84 9.21
CA GLU A 48 2.57 5.57 9.58
C GLU A 48 3.73 5.27 8.63
N GLN A 49 4.89 4.89 9.17
CA GLN A 49 6.08 4.58 8.39
C GLN A 49 6.32 3.08 8.36
N ALA A 50 6.30 2.50 7.17
CA ALA A 50 6.46 1.06 6.96
C ALA A 50 7.72 0.75 6.15
N THR A 51 8.58 -0.08 6.74
CA THR A 51 9.70 -0.72 6.02
C THR A 51 9.19 -1.75 5.00
N LYS A 52 10.02 -2.16 4.05
CA LYS A 52 9.71 -3.28 3.15
C LYS A 52 9.31 -4.55 3.91
N ARG A 53 9.98 -4.85 5.03
CA ARG A 53 9.70 -6.05 5.84
C ARG A 53 8.33 -5.97 6.52
N GLU A 54 7.93 -4.80 7.00
CA GLU A 54 6.60 -4.59 7.60
C GLU A 54 5.51 -4.63 6.55
N LEU A 55 5.73 -3.99 5.40
CA LEU A 55 4.79 -4.02 4.28
C LEU A 55 4.51 -5.45 3.79
N ILE A 56 5.56 -6.29 3.66
CA ILE A 56 5.41 -7.70 3.28
C ILE A 56 4.61 -8.47 4.33
N ARG A 57 4.92 -8.29 5.62
CA ARG A 57 4.19 -8.93 6.72
C ARG A 57 2.71 -8.54 6.73
N MET A 58 2.42 -7.26 6.56
CA MET A 58 1.06 -6.73 6.46
C MET A 58 0.31 -7.41 5.31
N ARG A 59 0.88 -7.42 4.10
CA ARG A 59 0.26 -8.05 2.92
C ARG A 59 0.00 -9.55 3.12
N ILE A 60 0.96 -10.29 3.68
CA ILE A 60 0.77 -11.72 3.99
C ILE A 60 -0.37 -11.89 5.00
N SER A 61 -0.45 -11.05 6.03
CA SER A 61 -1.52 -11.11 7.03
C SER A 61 -2.90 -10.83 6.43
N GLU A 62 -3.00 -9.86 5.51
CA GLU A 62 -4.23 -9.55 4.77
C GLU A 62 -4.66 -10.73 3.90
N MET A 63 -3.71 -11.36 3.20
CA MET A 63 -3.99 -12.55 2.38
C MET A 63 -4.49 -13.73 3.22
N LYS A 64 -3.91 -13.94 4.41
CA LYS A 64 -4.34 -15.01 5.34
C LYS A 64 -5.75 -14.77 5.88
N ARG A 65 -6.00 -13.57 6.45
CA ARG A 65 -7.34 -13.20 6.98
C ARG A 65 -8.44 -13.38 5.95
N ARG A 66 -8.14 -13.07 4.67
CA ARG A 66 -9.11 -13.24 3.60
C ARG A 66 -9.37 -14.70 3.25
N LYS A 67 -8.33 -15.55 3.21
CA LYS A 67 -8.50 -17.00 2.98
C LYS A 67 -9.34 -17.67 4.08
N GLU A 68 -9.30 -17.14 5.29
CA GLU A 68 -10.09 -17.61 6.43
C GLU A 68 -11.57 -17.15 6.37
N SER A 69 -11.86 -16.10 5.61
CA SER A 69 -13.23 -15.57 5.41
C SER A 69 -13.96 -16.12 4.18
N GLU A 70 -13.26 -16.86 3.31
CA GLU A 70 -13.78 -17.54 2.11
C GLU A 70 -14.12 -19.00 2.43
#